data_AF-A0A7X6ZJY5-F1
#
_entry.id   AF-A0A7X6ZJY5-F1
#
_cell.length_a   1.000
_cell.length_b   1.000
_cell.length_c   1.000
_cell.angle_alpha   90.00
_cell.angle_beta   90.00
_cell.angle_gamma   90.00
#
_symmetry.space_group_name_H-M   'P 1'
#
loop_
_entity.id
_entity.type
_entity.pdbx_description
1 polymer ?
#
loop_
_entity_poly.entity_id
_entity_poly.type
_entity_poly.pdbx_seq_one_letter_code
_entity_poly.pdbx_strand_id
1 'polypeptide(L)'
;MAIKPKFTYFLLLLSLLIIGCSKPVSTAGGNSAETGNPSIAGILTLWDGSPAVLAQVRCIPPQFNSLQDTLKDSLQSSADSNGYFNLKLPVGTSCALEANHSSGFKMFWPQTITDSSSNLQFAGTLVPPAKLRLGVPKVADGTQGHLVIPGTSFAQAVEVEFGSVFANSVFSTQLARALFISDQGDTIQLAKNIKPAPGTQFVHNSPPIYSEINIPIQTGSSGLKLSSELYNFPYLLRLQSSDLNFDALGAQTPLQIFGKDSSQALAYSINSWDSVQQQVEIWVNIDTLFADTTQNLRLVFDESLQELPSANPFAESLGYLAVWHFDHKAEHLFDHGDLGFDGRPHQIESTPGVVGQAAYFDGKSSYILIPGTSQSLLNFSSLDTLTLSLWVRLDTANTSRFILGKGGFQWHLKYQYTDAAWLFDMRHEESLTGRTYSRIPIDTTDLKRWEHLTIVQKGEEISAYRNGVLINDSTLTGVSSGTKDLSLPLVIGAWVHNDGSYDQLFHGAMDELRIENVARDSTWIRLMYQTTKISDK
;
A
#
# COMPACT_ATOMS: atom_id res chain seq x y z
N MET A 1 25.49 25.73 45.00
CA MET A 1 25.14 24.53 45.79
C MET A 1 24.41 23.60 44.83
N ALA A 2 25.12 22.89 43.93
CA ALA A 2 25.68 21.54 44.11
C ALA A 2 24.59 20.57 44.67
N ILE A 3 24.18 19.47 44.03
CA ILE A 3 24.98 18.32 43.55
C ILE A 3 24.14 17.46 42.58
N LYS A 4 24.76 16.98 41.49
CA LYS A 4 24.37 15.78 40.69
C LYS A 4 24.90 14.50 41.37
N PRO A 5 24.38 13.32 41.04
CA PRO A 5 25.29 12.20 40.71
C PRO A 5 24.75 11.34 39.56
N LYS A 6 25.44 10.36 38.98
CA LYS A 6 26.83 10.12 38.54
C LYS A 6 26.77 8.85 37.69
N PHE A 7 27.57 8.79 36.63
CA PHE A 7 27.85 7.64 35.76
C PHE A 7 28.49 6.45 36.52
N THR A 8 28.20 5.20 36.10
CA THR A 8 29.20 4.11 36.01
C THR A 8 28.79 3.01 35.01
N TYR A 9 29.71 2.64 34.11
CA TYR A 9 29.71 1.43 33.26
C TYR A 9 30.14 0.19 34.04
N PHE A 10 29.62 -1.00 33.71
CA PHE A 10 30.36 -2.26 33.93
C PHE A 10 29.99 -3.37 32.94
N LEU A 11 31.03 -3.99 32.39
CA LEU A 11 31.08 -5.19 31.56
C LEU A 11 30.29 -6.36 32.17
N LEU A 12 29.68 -7.20 31.33
CA LEU A 12 29.19 -8.52 31.75
C LEU A 12 30.00 -9.64 31.09
N LEU A 13 30.42 -10.56 31.95
CA LEU A 13 31.38 -11.64 31.74
C LEU A 13 30.89 -12.72 30.77
N LEU A 14 31.88 -13.23 30.04
CA LEU A 14 31.92 -14.48 29.30
C LEU A 14 31.89 -15.69 30.28
N SER A 15 30.97 -16.63 30.11
CA SER A 15 30.99 -17.93 30.78
C SER A 15 31.33 -19.05 29.79
N LEU A 16 32.45 -19.74 30.06
CA LEU A 16 32.85 -20.97 29.39
C LEU A 16 31.95 -22.13 29.80
N LEU A 17 31.49 -22.91 28.83
CA LEU A 17 31.10 -24.31 29.01
C LEU A 17 31.78 -25.15 27.93
N ILE A 18 32.61 -26.09 28.40
CA ILE A 18 33.34 -27.08 27.61
C ILE A 18 32.40 -28.28 27.38
N ILE A 19 32.42 -28.84 26.17
CA ILE A 19 32.54 -30.28 25.82
C ILE A 19 32.07 -30.47 24.37
N GLY A 20 32.88 -31.16 23.56
CA GLY A 20 32.38 -31.86 22.38
C GLY A 20 33.23 -31.74 21.12
N CYS A 21 34.47 -32.25 21.14
CA CYS A 21 35.13 -32.67 19.91
C CYS A 21 34.28 -33.76 19.24
N SER A 22 33.51 -33.40 18.21
CA SER A 22 33.05 -34.34 17.19
C SER A 22 33.70 -33.96 15.87
N LYS A 23 34.42 -34.94 15.32
CA LYS A 23 35.22 -34.87 14.10
C LYS A 23 34.35 -34.41 12.93
N PRO A 24 34.88 -33.66 11.94
CA PRO A 24 34.19 -33.53 10.67
C PRO A 24 33.99 -34.93 10.09
N VAL A 25 32.74 -35.22 9.73
CA VAL A 25 32.33 -36.46 9.11
C VAL A 25 33.17 -36.67 7.84
N SER A 26 33.66 -37.91 7.77
CA SER A 26 34.46 -38.53 6.73
C SER A 26 34.22 -37.98 5.31
N THR A 27 35.32 -37.59 4.69
CA THR A 27 35.60 -37.87 3.29
C THR A 27 35.28 -39.34 2.99
N ALA A 28 34.09 -39.59 2.43
CA ALA A 28 33.85 -40.82 1.70
C ALA A 28 34.60 -40.70 0.38
N GLY A 29 35.82 -41.24 0.35
CA GLY A 29 36.50 -41.58 -0.88
C GLY A 29 35.70 -42.64 -1.62
N GLY A 30 34.90 -42.20 -2.58
CA GLY A 30 34.38 -43.03 -3.66
C GLY A 30 35.32 -42.89 -4.84
N ASN A 31 36.21 -43.87 -5.01
CA ASN A 31 36.93 -44.05 -6.26
C ASN A 31 35.91 -44.38 -7.35
N SER A 32 35.62 -43.42 -8.21
CA SER A 32 35.10 -43.68 -9.55
C SER A 32 35.74 -42.64 -10.45
N ALA A 33 36.66 -43.13 -11.27
CA ALA A 33 37.05 -42.45 -12.49
C ALA A 33 35.82 -42.46 -13.43
N GLU A 34 34.80 -41.68 -13.09
CA GLU A 34 33.91 -41.18 -14.11
C GLU A 34 34.65 -40.01 -14.73
N THR A 35 34.81 -40.03 -16.05
CA THR A 35 34.97 -38.81 -16.85
C THR A 35 33.68 -38.00 -16.70
N GLY A 36 33.45 -37.50 -15.48
CA GLY A 36 32.24 -36.86 -15.05
C GLY A 36 32.19 -35.49 -15.68
N ASN A 37 31.10 -35.21 -16.38
CA ASN A 37 30.80 -33.86 -16.83
C ASN A 37 31.05 -32.88 -15.68
N PRO A 38 31.73 -31.75 -15.96
CA PRO A 38 32.04 -30.77 -14.96
C PRO A 38 30.75 -30.26 -14.31
N SER A 39 30.82 -30.12 -12.99
CA SER A 39 29.67 -29.72 -12.18
C SER A 39 29.97 -28.41 -11.47
N ILE A 40 29.02 -27.49 -11.56
CA ILE A 40 28.97 -26.28 -10.74
C ILE A 40 28.04 -26.60 -9.58
N ALA A 41 28.57 -26.64 -8.37
CA ALA A 41 27.77 -26.86 -7.17
C ALA A 41 27.92 -25.66 -6.24
N GLY A 42 26.85 -25.27 -5.57
CA GLY A 42 26.91 -24.11 -4.71
C GLY A 42 25.72 -23.97 -3.80
N ILE A 43 25.76 -22.91 -3.01
CA ILE A 43 24.67 -22.48 -2.13
C ILE A 43 24.19 -21.09 -2.54
N LEU A 44 22.87 -20.93 -2.58
CA LEU A 44 22.20 -19.67 -2.84
C LEU A 44 21.38 -19.26 -1.63
N THR A 45 21.55 -18.01 -1.22
CA THR A 45 20.72 -17.38 -0.18
C THR A 45 19.91 -16.22 -0.76
N LEU A 46 18.79 -15.89 -0.13
CA LEU A 46 18.10 -14.63 -0.35
C LEU A 46 18.82 -13.50 0.40
N TRP A 47 18.42 -12.26 0.12
CA TRP A 47 19.01 -11.04 0.71
C TRP A 47 18.95 -10.99 2.23
N ASP A 48 17.94 -11.64 2.83
CA ASP A 48 17.78 -11.76 4.29
C ASP A 48 18.64 -12.89 4.92
N GLY A 49 19.42 -13.60 4.11
CA GLY A 49 20.25 -14.73 4.52
C GLY A 49 19.54 -16.08 4.56
N SER A 50 18.23 -16.14 4.31
CA SER A 50 17.51 -17.40 4.22
C SER A 50 17.93 -18.21 2.98
N PRO A 51 17.78 -19.55 2.97
CA PRO A 51 18.04 -20.34 1.78
C PRO A 51 17.15 -19.93 0.60
N ALA A 52 17.73 -19.79 -0.60
CA ALA A 52 16.98 -19.49 -1.82
C ALA A 52 16.33 -20.77 -2.40
N VAL A 53 15.36 -21.32 -1.68
CA VAL A 53 14.68 -22.58 -2.01
C VAL A 53 14.03 -22.51 -3.39
N LEU A 54 14.26 -23.53 -4.23
CA LEU A 54 13.73 -23.61 -5.60
C LEU A 54 14.17 -22.46 -6.53
N ALA A 55 15.20 -21.68 -6.16
CA ALA A 55 15.78 -20.71 -7.08
C ALA A 55 16.25 -21.41 -8.36
N GLN A 56 15.80 -20.93 -9.52
CA GLN A 56 16.22 -21.46 -10.81
C GLN A 56 17.62 -20.95 -11.12
N VAL A 57 18.54 -21.86 -11.41
CA VAL A 57 19.94 -21.57 -11.73
C VAL A 57 20.18 -21.89 -13.20
N ARG A 58 20.80 -20.96 -13.94
CA ARG A 58 21.00 -21.06 -15.38
C ARG A 58 22.42 -20.67 -15.77
N CYS A 59 22.99 -21.43 -16.70
CA CYS A 59 24.28 -21.19 -17.33
C CYS A 59 24.05 -20.59 -18.71
N ILE A 60 24.28 -19.28 -18.86
CA ILE A 60 24.02 -18.51 -20.09
C ILE A 60 25.26 -18.46 -20.98
N PRO A 61 25.24 -19.08 -22.17
CA PRO A 61 26.37 -19.05 -23.09
C PRO A 61 26.71 -17.62 -23.58
N PRO A 62 27.98 -17.30 -23.89
CA PRO A 62 28.39 -15.97 -24.34
C PRO A 62 27.66 -15.44 -25.59
N GLN A 63 27.18 -16.33 -26.46
CA GLN A 63 26.49 -15.98 -27.70
C GLN A 63 24.97 -16.14 -27.62
N PHE A 64 24.43 -16.37 -26.42
CA PHE A 64 23.00 -16.54 -26.21
C PHE A 64 22.24 -15.28 -26.61
N ASN A 65 21.27 -15.43 -27.53
CA ASN A 65 20.36 -14.37 -27.94
C ASN A 65 19.05 -14.49 -27.16
N SER A 66 18.85 -13.61 -26.17
CA SER A 66 17.66 -13.63 -25.31
C SER A 66 16.33 -13.38 -26.02
N LEU A 67 16.33 -12.94 -27.29
CA LEU A 67 15.11 -12.78 -28.10
C LEU A 67 14.76 -14.00 -28.95
N GLN A 68 15.71 -14.89 -29.21
CA GLN A 68 15.56 -15.95 -30.22
C GLN A 68 15.87 -17.35 -29.67
N ASP A 69 16.83 -17.45 -28.76
CA ASP A 69 17.29 -18.72 -28.26
C ASP A 69 16.44 -19.21 -27.09
N THR A 70 16.25 -20.52 -27.01
CA THR A 70 15.71 -21.19 -25.82
C THR A 70 16.85 -21.88 -25.08
N LEU A 71 16.95 -21.65 -23.76
CA LEU A 71 17.97 -22.30 -22.96
C LEU A 71 17.70 -23.81 -22.86
N LYS A 72 18.73 -24.62 -23.12
CA LYS A 72 18.61 -26.09 -23.02
C LYS A 72 18.47 -26.52 -21.57
N ASP A 73 17.69 -27.58 -21.32
CA ASP A 73 17.53 -28.16 -19.97
C ASP A 73 18.87 -28.57 -19.33
N SER A 74 19.85 -28.98 -20.13
CA SER A 74 21.20 -29.31 -19.66
C SER A 74 21.98 -28.12 -19.10
N LEU A 75 21.49 -26.89 -19.28
CA LEU A 75 22.12 -25.66 -18.81
C LEU A 75 21.34 -24.99 -17.66
N GLN A 76 20.37 -25.71 -17.08
CA GLN A 76 19.57 -25.21 -15.97
C GLN A 76 19.35 -26.26 -14.88
N SER A 77 19.18 -25.79 -13.65
CA SER A 77 18.91 -26.59 -12.46
C SER A 77 18.11 -25.75 -11.45
N SER A 78 17.85 -26.28 -10.27
CA SER A 78 17.20 -25.54 -9.19
C SER A 78 17.84 -25.86 -7.84
N ALA A 79 17.79 -24.88 -6.94
CA ALA A 79 18.25 -25.05 -5.58
C ALA A 79 17.28 -25.90 -4.74
N ASP A 80 17.81 -26.71 -3.84
CA ASP A 80 17.07 -27.54 -2.90
C ASP A 80 16.51 -26.75 -1.70
N SER A 81 15.95 -27.45 -0.71
CA SER A 81 15.38 -26.85 0.50
C SER A 81 16.38 -26.12 1.39
N ASN A 82 17.68 -26.35 1.19
CA ASN A 82 18.76 -25.70 1.91
C ASN A 82 19.51 -24.69 1.01
N GLY A 83 18.97 -24.40 -0.17
CA GLY A 83 19.56 -23.46 -1.13
C GLY A 83 20.74 -24.05 -1.92
N TYR A 84 21.04 -25.35 -1.78
CA TYR A 84 22.11 -25.97 -2.55
C TYR A 84 21.64 -26.29 -3.96
N PHE A 85 22.49 -26.02 -4.96
CA PHE A 85 22.24 -26.43 -6.33
C PHE A 85 23.45 -27.22 -6.87
N ASN A 86 23.17 -28.02 -7.89
CA ASN A 86 24.19 -28.67 -8.70
C ASN A 86 23.77 -28.61 -10.17
N LEU A 87 24.66 -28.10 -11.02
CA LEU A 87 24.48 -27.98 -12.45
C LEU A 87 25.58 -28.75 -13.18
N LYS A 88 25.21 -29.85 -13.84
CA LYS A 88 26.13 -30.65 -14.67
C LYS A 88 26.18 -30.07 -16.08
N LEU A 89 27.34 -29.57 -16.50
CA LEU A 89 27.50 -28.91 -17.79
C LEU A 89 27.98 -29.89 -18.87
N PRO A 90 27.47 -29.78 -20.11
CA PRO A 90 28.06 -30.48 -21.26
C PRO A 90 29.53 -30.10 -21.47
N VAL A 91 30.32 -31.03 -22.02
CA VAL A 91 31.71 -30.77 -22.41
C VAL A 91 31.78 -29.64 -23.45
N GLY A 92 32.76 -28.75 -23.31
CA GLY A 92 32.97 -27.53 -24.09
C GLY A 92 32.08 -26.35 -23.68
N THR A 93 31.28 -26.46 -22.61
CA THR A 93 30.41 -25.37 -22.18
C THR A 93 31.21 -24.23 -21.54
N SER A 94 30.87 -23.02 -21.95
CA SER A 94 31.35 -21.79 -21.35
C SER A 94 30.15 -20.88 -21.14
N CYS A 95 29.98 -20.29 -19.95
CA CYS A 95 28.82 -19.47 -19.64
C CYS A 95 29.02 -18.52 -18.45
N ALA A 96 28.15 -17.52 -18.36
CA ALA A 96 27.91 -16.80 -17.12
C ALA A 96 26.80 -17.51 -16.32
N LEU A 97 26.78 -17.35 -14.99
CA LEU A 97 25.75 -17.95 -14.13
C LEU A 97 24.70 -16.90 -13.76
N GLU A 98 23.43 -17.26 -13.83
CA GLU A 98 22.34 -16.45 -13.28
C GLU A 98 21.44 -17.30 -12.39
N ALA A 99 20.77 -16.66 -11.43
CA ALA A 99 19.74 -17.29 -10.64
C ALA A 99 18.54 -16.37 -10.42
N ASN A 100 17.33 -16.94 -10.42
CA ASN A 100 16.07 -16.24 -10.20
C ASN A 100 15.21 -16.98 -9.18
N HIS A 101 14.58 -16.25 -8.27
CA HIS A 101 13.66 -16.79 -7.27
C HIS A 101 12.23 -16.29 -7.52
N SER A 102 11.22 -17.04 -7.06
CA SER A 102 9.80 -16.69 -7.22
C SER A 102 9.40 -15.39 -6.51
N SER A 103 10.14 -14.99 -5.48
CA SER A 103 9.98 -13.69 -4.82
C SER A 103 10.53 -12.50 -5.62
N GLY A 104 11.08 -12.74 -6.82
CA GLY A 104 11.65 -11.71 -7.69
C GLY A 104 13.13 -11.39 -7.44
N PHE A 105 13.75 -11.93 -6.39
CA PHE A 105 15.20 -11.75 -6.18
C PHE A 105 16.03 -12.47 -7.24
N LYS A 106 17.16 -11.85 -7.61
CA LYS A 106 18.00 -12.30 -8.72
C LYS A 106 19.47 -12.23 -8.39
N MET A 107 20.27 -13.01 -9.11
CA MET A 107 21.72 -12.97 -9.08
C MET A 107 22.25 -13.14 -10.50
N PHE A 108 23.31 -12.40 -10.84
CA PHE A 108 24.10 -12.64 -12.04
C PHE A 108 25.58 -12.62 -11.68
N TRP A 109 26.28 -13.66 -12.11
CA TRP A 109 27.72 -13.83 -11.96
C TRP A 109 28.37 -13.69 -13.34
N PRO A 110 28.95 -12.52 -13.67
CA PRO A 110 29.43 -12.23 -15.01
C PRO A 110 30.70 -12.99 -15.39
N GLN A 111 31.39 -13.63 -14.43
CA GLN A 111 32.61 -14.37 -14.77
C GLN A 111 32.24 -15.62 -15.58
N THR A 112 32.98 -15.82 -16.66
CA THR A 112 32.83 -16.98 -17.52
C THR A 112 33.33 -18.23 -16.80
N ILE A 113 32.42 -19.18 -16.58
CA ILE A 113 32.70 -20.51 -16.07
C ILE A 113 32.90 -21.44 -17.27
N THR A 114 34.00 -22.18 -17.28
CA THR A 114 34.26 -23.22 -18.28
C THR A 114 34.08 -24.60 -17.69
N ASP A 115 33.67 -25.53 -18.53
CA ASP A 115 33.57 -26.95 -18.24
C ASP A 115 34.93 -27.55 -17.77
N SER A 116 36.08 -26.96 -18.08
CA SER A 116 37.35 -27.40 -17.48
C SER A 116 37.48 -27.15 -15.96
N SER A 117 36.53 -26.42 -15.35
CA SER A 117 36.52 -26.05 -13.93
C SER A 117 35.92 -27.17 -13.08
N SER A 118 36.69 -28.24 -12.81
CA SER A 118 36.19 -29.36 -12.01
C SER A 118 35.83 -28.91 -10.58
N ASN A 119 34.58 -29.18 -10.18
CA ASN A 119 34.04 -28.97 -8.83
C ASN A 119 34.19 -27.52 -8.32
N LEU A 120 33.67 -26.54 -9.08
CA LEU A 120 33.59 -25.17 -8.60
C LEU A 120 32.57 -25.10 -7.45
N GLN A 121 33.02 -24.73 -6.25
CA GLN A 121 32.14 -24.37 -5.14
C GLN A 121 31.74 -22.90 -5.25
N PHE A 122 30.44 -22.67 -5.37
CA PHE A 122 29.86 -21.34 -5.53
C PHE A 122 29.04 -20.94 -4.31
N ALA A 123 29.13 -19.68 -3.90
CA ALA A 123 28.25 -19.09 -2.91
C ALA A 123 27.73 -17.76 -3.47
N GLY A 124 26.42 -17.59 -3.51
CA GLY A 124 25.79 -16.41 -4.06
C GLY A 124 24.56 -15.97 -3.29
N THR A 125 24.28 -14.67 -3.34
CA THR A 125 23.10 -14.07 -2.73
C THR A 125 22.22 -13.49 -3.83
N LEU A 126 20.95 -13.88 -3.84
CA LEU A 126 19.93 -13.29 -4.70
C LEU A 126 19.43 -12.03 -4.02
N VAL A 127 19.52 -10.92 -4.75
CA VAL A 127 19.29 -9.57 -4.24
C VAL A 127 18.03 -8.98 -4.89
N PRO A 128 17.41 -7.93 -4.31
CA PRO A 128 16.35 -7.20 -4.98
C PRO A 128 16.81 -6.73 -6.37
N PRO A 129 16.03 -6.98 -7.44
CA PRO A 129 16.41 -6.56 -8.76
C PRO A 129 16.40 -5.02 -8.86
N ALA A 130 17.10 -4.51 -9.86
CA ALA A 130 17.13 -3.10 -10.16
C ALA A 130 16.15 -2.74 -11.26
N LYS A 131 15.90 -1.44 -11.40
CA LYS A 131 15.27 -0.84 -12.57
C LYS A 131 16.32 -0.14 -13.42
N LEU A 132 16.11 -0.06 -14.73
CA LEU A 132 16.89 0.75 -15.64
C LEU A 132 16.01 1.83 -16.27
N ARG A 133 16.57 3.03 -16.41
CA ARG A 133 16.05 4.11 -17.23
C ARG A 133 17.16 4.64 -18.12
N LEU A 134 17.04 4.37 -19.40
CA LEU A 134 18.10 4.63 -20.37
C LEU A 134 17.58 5.53 -21.47
N GLY A 135 18.22 6.68 -21.66
CA GLY A 135 17.85 7.59 -22.75
C GLY A 135 18.14 6.98 -24.12
N VAL A 136 17.23 7.17 -25.07
CA VAL A 136 17.35 6.67 -26.44
C VAL A 136 17.52 7.84 -27.41
N PRO A 137 18.75 8.14 -27.83
CA PRO A 137 19.01 9.33 -28.64
C PRO A 137 18.41 9.21 -30.04
N LYS A 138 17.73 10.26 -30.49
CA LYS A 138 17.20 10.40 -31.86
C LYS A 138 16.20 9.31 -32.27
N VAL A 139 15.50 8.73 -31.30
CA VAL A 139 14.35 7.85 -31.54
C VAL A 139 13.11 8.56 -31.02
N ALA A 140 12.02 8.49 -31.77
CA ALA A 140 10.77 9.13 -31.37
C ALA A 140 10.08 8.32 -30.26
N ASP A 141 9.43 9.02 -29.34
CA ASP A 141 8.50 8.39 -28.40
C ASP A 141 7.42 7.62 -29.18
N GLY A 142 6.96 6.49 -28.62
CA GLY A 142 6.07 5.55 -29.32
C GLY A 142 6.79 4.44 -30.08
N THR A 143 8.12 4.49 -30.21
CA THR A 143 8.88 3.46 -30.92
C THR A 143 8.96 2.18 -30.07
N GLN A 144 8.36 1.10 -30.57
CA GLN A 144 8.41 -0.22 -29.95
C GLN A 144 9.73 -0.96 -30.23
N GLY A 145 10.16 -1.77 -29.26
CA GLY A 145 11.32 -2.62 -29.39
C GLY A 145 11.59 -3.46 -28.15
N HIS A 146 12.84 -3.89 -28.02
CA HIS A 146 13.29 -4.70 -26.90
C HIS A 146 14.55 -4.09 -26.27
N LEU A 147 14.58 -4.03 -24.93
CA LEU A 147 15.80 -3.82 -24.18
C LEU A 147 16.46 -5.16 -23.91
N VAL A 148 17.70 -5.32 -24.36
CA VAL A 148 18.50 -6.54 -24.22
C VAL A 148 19.79 -6.23 -23.46
N ILE A 149 20.18 -7.15 -22.57
CA ILE A 149 21.48 -7.10 -21.88
C ILE A 149 22.30 -8.31 -22.36
N PRO A 150 23.16 -8.13 -23.37
CA PRO A 150 23.93 -9.24 -23.94
C PRO A 150 24.77 -9.98 -22.89
N GLY A 151 24.80 -11.31 -23.00
CA GLY A 151 25.49 -12.18 -22.03
C GLY A 151 24.64 -12.57 -20.81
N THR A 152 23.35 -12.23 -20.82
CA THR A 152 22.35 -12.61 -19.81
C THR A 152 21.10 -13.16 -20.50
N SER A 153 20.17 -13.76 -19.75
CA SER A 153 18.84 -14.10 -20.29
C SER A 153 17.90 -12.89 -20.40
N PHE A 154 18.32 -11.70 -19.98
CA PHE A 154 17.44 -10.54 -19.91
C PHE A 154 17.09 -10.02 -21.31
N ALA A 155 15.78 -9.98 -21.56
CA ALA A 155 15.14 -9.22 -22.61
C ALA A 155 13.78 -8.75 -22.09
N GLN A 156 13.42 -7.51 -22.39
CA GLN A 156 12.11 -6.94 -22.06
C GLN A 156 11.59 -6.15 -23.27
N ALA A 157 10.34 -6.36 -23.65
CA ALA A 157 9.66 -5.49 -24.61
C ALA A 157 9.47 -4.11 -23.97
N VAL A 158 9.83 -3.06 -24.69
CA VAL A 158 9.82 -1.68 -24.22
C VAL A 158 9.34 -0.75 -25.33
N GLU A 159 8.71 0.33 -24.91
CA GLU A 159 8.38 1.47 -25.75
C GLU A 159 9.30 2.63 -25.36
N VAL A 160 9.74 3.42 -26.35
CA VAL A 160 10.41 4.68 -26.07
C VAL A 160 9.36 5.66 -25.56
N GLU A 161 9.51 6.12 -24.32
CA GLU A 161 8.68 7.14 -23.69
C GLU A 161 9.56 8.15 -22.96
N PHE A 162 9.21 9.43 -23.04
CA PHE A 162 9.97 10.51 -22.41
C PHE A 162 11.45 10.47 -22.88
N GLY A 163 11.68 10.16 -24.17
CA GLY A 163 13.01 9.99 -24.76
C GLY A 163 13.84 8.85 -24.17
N SER A 164 13.22 7.89 -23.49
CA SER A 164 13.90 6.84 -22.71
C SER A 164 13.20 5.49 -22.84
N VAL A 165 13.89 4.42 -22.46
CA VAL A 165 13.28 3.11 -22.22
C VAL A 165 13.42 2.75 -20.75
N PHE A 166 12.38 2.10 -20.22
CA PHE A 166 12.28 1.70 -18.83
C PHE A 166 12.26 0.18 -18.77
N ALA A 167 13.02 -0.38 -17.83
CA ALA A 167 13.05 -1.81 -17.62
C ALA A 167 13.08 -2.13 -16.13
N ASN A 168 12.42 -3.22 -15.79
CA ASN A 168 12.30 -3.70 -14.43
C ASN A 168 12.96 -5.06 -14.29
N SER A 169 13.09 -5.53 -13.04
CA SER A 169 13.55 -6.90 -12.79
C SER A 169 14.95 -7.19 -13.37
N VAL A 170 15.81 -6.16 -13.42
CA VAL A 170 17.17 -6.26 -13.98
C VAL A 170 18.16 -6.74 -12.92
N PHE A 171 19.20 -7.48 -13.32
CA PHE A 171 20.26 -7.93 -12.42
C PHE A 171 21.01 -6.73 -11.80
N SER A 172 21.13 -6.74 -10.47
CA SER A 172 21.74 -5.67 -9.66
C SER A 172 23.26 -5.85 -9.49
N THR A 173 23.98 -5.95 -10.61
CA THR A 173 25.43 -6.18 -10.64
C THR A 173 26.07 -5.43 -11.81
N GLN A 174 27.38 -5.58 -12.02
CA GLN A 174 28.06 -5.05 -13.20
C GLN A 174 27.58 -5.77 -14.47
N LEU A 175 27.04 -5.00 -15.43
CA LEU A 175 26.58 -5.45 -16.74
C LEU A 175 27.39 -4.77 -17.85
N ALA A 176 27.74 -5.53 -18.88
CA ALA A 176 28.66 -5.05 -19.91
C ALA A 176 28.07 -3.88 -20.72
N ARG A 177 26.82 -4.01 -21.17
CA ARG A 177 26.10 -3.01 -21.98
C ARG A 177 24.60 -3.32 -22.02
N ALA A 178 23.82 -2.33 -22.38
CA ALA A 178 22.40 -2.49 -22.74
C ALA A 178 22.17 -2.01 -24.18
N LEU A 179 21.34 -2.76 -24.90
CA LEU A 179 20.96 -2.50 -26.28
C LEU A 179 19.45 -2.31 -26.37
N PHE A 180 19.02 -1.28 -27.08
CA PHE A 180 17.67 -1.19 -27.61
C PHE A 180 17.67 -1.75 -29.03
N ILE A 181 16.77 -2.69 -29.31
CA ILE A 181 16.56 -3.26 -30.64
C ILE A 181 15.13 -2.90 -31.02
N SER A 182 14.93 -2.00 -31.99
CA SER A 182 13.60 -1.63 -32.46
C SER A 182 12.93 -2.81 -33.15
N ASP A 183 11.60 -2.81 -33.23
CA ASP A 183 10.87 -3.83 -33.98
C ASP A 183 11.17 -3.81 -35.50
N GLN A 184 11.76 -2.72 -35.98
CA GLN A 184 12.27 -2.60 -37.36
C GLN A 184 13.67 -3.21 -37.53
N GLY A 185 14.32 -3.64 -36.44
CA GLY A 185 15.63 -4.29 -36.43
C GLY A 185 16.81 -3.34 -36.14
N ASP A 186 16.57 -2.06 -35.92
CA ASP A 186 17.64 -1.11 -35.61
C ASP A 186 18.18 -1.35 -34.20
N THR A 187 19.51 -1.51 -34.09
CA THR A 187 20.17 -1.76 -32.81
C THR A 187 20.93 -0.52 -32.34
N ILE A 188 20.59 -0.01 -31.16
CA ILE A 188 21.23 1.14 -30.52
C ILE A 188 21.81 0.69 -29.18
N GLN A 189 23.10 0.95 -28.96
CA GLN A 189 23.71 0.70 -27.66
C GLN A 189 23.49 1.91 -26.74
N LEU A 190 22.68 1.73 -25.70
CA LEU A 190 22.26 2.81 -24.81
C LEU A 190 23.29 3.13 -23.73
N ALA A 191 23.94 2.10 -23.18
CA ALA A 191 24.91 2.25 -22.10
C ALA A 191 25.97 1.14 -22.12
N LYS A 192 27.12 1.41 -21.48
CA LYS A 192 28.23 0.47 -21.24
C LYS A 192 28.58 0.47 -19.75
N ASN A 193 29.12 -0.64 -19.27
CA ASN A 193 29.60 -0.80 -17.89
C ASN A 193 28.56 -0.37 -16.84
N ILE A 194 27.31 -0.79 -17.05
CA ILE A 194 26.16 -0.46 -16.20
C ILE A 194 26.34 -1.16 -14.85
N LYS A 195 26.11 -0.47 -13.74
CA LYS A 195 26.25 -1.04 -12.38
C LYS A 195 25.05 -0.64 -11.50
N PRO A 196 23.85 -1.15 -11.79
CA PRO A 196 22.69 -0.90 -10.96
C PRO A 196 22.86 -1.51 -9.57
N ALA A 197 22.41 -0.79 -8.54
CA ALA A 197 22.40 -1.27 -7.16
C ALA A 197 21.09 -2.02 -6.85
N PRO A 198 21.10 -2.95 -5.88
CA PRO A 198 19.89 -3.70 -5.51
C PRO A 198 18.74 -2.78 -5.09
N GLY A 199 17.57 -2.98 -5.70
CA GLY A 199 16.35 -2.22 -5.38
C GLY A 199 16.35 -0.75 -5.82
N THR A 200 17.33 -0.31 -6.62
CA THR A 200 17.40 1.08 -7.10
C THR A 200 17.08 1.19 -8.59
N GLN A 201 16.79 2.41 -9.05
CA GLN A 201 16.76 2.74 -10.47
C GLN A 201 18.12 3.27 -10.93
N PHE A 202 18.72 2.64 -11.93
CA PHE A 202 19.91 3.15 -12.60
C PHE A 202 19.49 4.01 -13.78
N VAL A 203 19.94 5.27 -13.79
CA VAL A 203 19.62 6.25 -14.83
C VAL A 203 20.87 6.57 -15.65
N HIS A 204 20.76 6.51 -16.98
CA HIS A 204 21.87 6.88 -17.88
C HIS A 204 21.39 7.63 -19.11
N ASN A 205 21.94 8.83 -19.33
CA ASN A 205 21.64 9.73 -20.45
C ASN A 205 20.14 9.97 -20.70
N SER A 206 19.31 9.81 -19.66
CA SER A 206 17.88 10.03 -19.73
C SER A 206 17.56 11.51 -19.52
N PRO A 207 16.72 12.14 -20.35
CA PRO A 207 16.14 13.44 -20.02
C PRO A 207 15.18 13.31 -18.82
N PRO A 208 14.86 14.42 -18.09
CA PRO A 208 13.82 14.43 -17.06
C PRO A 208 12.45 14.07 -17.66
N ILE A 209 11.60 13.40 -16.88
CA ILE A 209 10.23 13.07 -17.30
C ILE A 209 9.35 14.31 -17.18
N TYR A 210 8.57 14.54 -18.23
CA TYR A 210 7.38 15.37 -18.22
C TYR A 210 6.22 14.56 -18.79
N SER A 211 5.16 14.35 -17.99
CA SER A 211 3.94 13.66 -18.40
C SER A 211 2.73 14.44 -17.94
N GLU A 212 1.79 14.66 -18.86
CA GLU A 212 0.49 15.26 -18.57
C GLU A 212 -0.62 14.26 -18.89
N ILE A 213 -1.47 14.00 -17.90
CA ILE A 213 -2.57 13.05 -18.01
C ILE A 213 -3.86 13.77 -17.63
N ASN A 214 -4.86 13.66 -18.50
CA ASN A 214 -6.15 14.27 -18.30
C ASN A 214 -7.19 13.19 -17.96
N ILE A 215 -7.67 13.20 -16.72
CA ILE A 215 -8.67 12.24 -16.24
C ILE A 215 -10.06 12.87 -16.26
N PRO A 216 -10.99 12.37 -17.08
CA PRO A 216 -12.33 12.90 -17.13
C PRO A 216 -13.16 12.46 -15.91
N ILE A 217 -13.80 13.43 -15.26
CA ILE A 217 -14.85 13.24 -14.27
C ILE A 217 -16.17 13.58 -14.93
N GLN A 218 -17.02 12.58 -15.12
CA GLN A 218 -18.36 12.76 -15.66
C GLN A 218 -19.36 12.97 -14.52
N THR A 219 -19.96 14.15 -14.46
CA THR A 219 -20.98 14.52 -13.48
C THR A 219 -22.39 14.55 -14.07
N GLY A 220 -22.53 14.34 -15.38
CA GLY A 220 -23.82 14.20 -16.07
C GLY A 220 -24.56 12.88 -15.80
N SER A 221 -25.62 12.66 -16.56
CA SER A 221 -26.57 11.53 -16.39
C SER A 221 -25.93 10.13 -16.47
N SER A 222 -24.83 9.97 -17.20
CA SER A 222 -24.07 8.70 -17.33
C SER A 222 -23.03 8.49 -16.23
N GLY A 223 -22.72 9.52 -15.44
CA GLY A 223 -21.66 9.49 -14.43
C GLY A 223 -22.19 9.67 -13.01
N LEU A 224 -21.57 10.58 -12.26
CA LEU A 224 -21.87 10.85 -10.85
C LEU A 224 -23.24 11.52 -10.61
N LYS A 225 -23.92 11.98 -11.67
CA LYS A 225 -25.24 12.62 -11.62
C LYS A 225 -25.31 13.76 -10.59
N LEU A 226 -24.69 14.88 -10.90
CA LEU A 226 -24.65 16.06 -10.04
C LEU A 226 -25.54 17.16 -10.62
N SER A 227 -26.49 17.66 -9.82
CA SER A 227 -27.47 18.69 -10.22
C SER A 227 -27.06 20.13 -9.87
N SER A 228 -26.08 20.29 -8.99
CA SER A 228 -25.54 21.59 -8.55
C SER A 228 -24.07 21.43 -8.20
N GLU A 229 -23.27 22.48 -8.36
CA GLU A 229 -21.83 22.44 -8.07
C GLU A 229 -21.56 22.04 -6.62
N LEU A 230 -20.46 21.33 -6.39
CA LEU A 230 -19.90 21.09 -5.05
C LEU A 230 -18.52 21.71 -4.95
N TYR A 231 -18.18 22.19 -3.76
CA TYR A 231 -16.89 22.82 -3.49
C TYR A 231 -16.08 22.02 -2.48
N ASN A 232 -14.76 21.99 -2.68
CA ASN A 232 -13.79 21.32 -1.81
C ASN A 232 -14.11 19.83 -1.54
N PHE A 233 -14.50 19.10 -2.57
CA PHE A 233 -14.92 17.70 -2.47
C PHE A 233 -13.70 16.75 -2.53
N PRO A 234 -13.48 15.87 -1.54
CA PRO A 234 -12.42 14.88 -1.61
C PRO A 234 -12.81 13.76 -2.60
N TYR A 235 -12.04 13.64 -3.67
CA TYR A 235 -12.25 12.65 -4.71
C TYR A 235 -11.15 11.60 -4.67
N LEU A 236 -11.53 10.33 -4.59
CA LEU A 236 -10.61 9.21 -4.70
C LEU A 236 -10.36 8.91 -6.18
N LEU A 237 -9.19 9.30 -6.66
CA LEU A 237 -8.71 8.97 -7.98
C LEU A 237 -8.03 7.59 -7.95
N ARG A 238 -8.50 6.68 -8.79
CA ARG A 238 -7.89 5.36 -8.99
C ARG A 238 -7.37 5.27 -10.41
N LEU A 239 -6.07 5.03 -10.55
CA LEU A 239 -5.39 4.90 -11.84
C LEU A 239 -4.71 3.53 -11.93
N GLN A 240 -4.65 3.00 -13.14
CA GLN A 240 -4.03 1.72 -13.44
C GLN A 240 -3.10 1.83 -14.65
N SER A 241 -2.51 0.72 -15.10
CA SER A 241 -1.57 0.70 -16.23
C SER A 241 -2.12 1.22 -17.57
N SER A 242 -3.45 1.33 -17.72
CA SER A 242 -4.07 2.01 -18.86
C SER A 242 -3.94 3.54 -18.81
N ASP A 243 -3.71 4.10 -17.62
CA ASP A 243 -3.70 5.54 -17.37
C ASP A 243 -2.28 6.08 -17.12
N LEU A 244 -1.38 5.23 -16.60
CA LEU A 244 -0.04 5.59 -16.15
C LEU A 244 1.00 4.53 -16.55
N ASN A 245 2.21 4.97 -16.92
CA ASN A 245 3.36 4.09 -17.02
C ASN A 245 4.07 3.95 -15.66
N PHE A 246 3.83 2.83 -14.96
CA PHE A 246 4.43 2.51 -13.64
C PHE A 246 5.90 2.11 -13.69
N ASP A 247 6.46 1.90 -14.88
CA ASP A 247 7.88 1.65 -15.08
C ASP A 247 8.65 2.97 -15.13
N ALA A 248 8.00 4.03 -15.63
CA ALA A 248 8.53 5.38 -15.69
C ALA A 248 8.26 6.19 -14.43
N LEU A 249 7.04 6.11 -13.89
CA LEU A 249 6.55 6.94 -12.79
C LEU A 249 6.49 6.13 -11.47
N GLY A 250 6.71 6.81 -10.35
CA GLY A 250 6.62 6.24 -9.01
C GLY A 250 6.01 7.20 -8.00
N ALA A 251 5.76 6.73 -6.78
CA ALA A 251 5.20 7.52 -5.68
C ALA A 251 6.03 8.76 -5.28
N GLN A 252 7.30 8.82 -5.71
CA GLN A 252 8.22 9.93 -5.45
C GLN A 252 8.44 10.81 -6.68
N THR A 253 7.78 10.51 -7.81
CA THR A 253 7.84 11.40 -8.97
C THR A 253 7.04 12.66 -8.64
N PRO A 254 7.63 13.87 -8.77
CA PRO A 254 6.92 15.10 -8.44
C PRO A 254 5.61 15.21 -9.22
N LEU A 255 4.51 15.40 -8.49
CA LEU A 255 3.16 15.42 -9.03
C LEU A 255 2.47 16.74 -8.66
N GLN A 256 1.82 17.35 -9.65
CA GLN A 256 0.87 18.44 -9.45
C GLN A 256 -0.46 18.07 -10.09
N ILE A 257 -1.57 18.38 -9.42
CA ILE A 257 -2.92 18.09 -9.91
C ILE A 257 -3.66 19.40 -10.05
N PHE A 258 -4.31 19.63 -11.18
CA PHE A 258 -5.08 20.84 -11.44
C PHE A 258 -6.53 20.50 -11.77
N GLY A 259 -7.44 21.32 -11.25
CA GLY A 259 -8.83 21.33 -11.67
C GLY A 259 -9.00 21.95 -13.06
N LYS A 260 -10.25 21.95 -13.54
CA LYS A 260 -10.61 22.53 -14.84
C LYS A 260 -10.22 24.01 -14.90
N ASP A 261 -9.47 24.39 -15.94
CA ASP A 261 -9.04 25.76 -16.24
C ASP A 261 -8.27 26.47 -15.09
N SER A 262 -7.76 25.72 -14.10
CA SER A 262 -7.03 26.26 -12.95
C SER A 262 -5.51 26.24 -13.17
N SER A 263 -4.86 27.29 -12.66
CA SER A 263 -3.39 27.36 -12.52
C SER A 263 -2.91 27.08 -11.10
N GLN A 264 -3.82 26.87 -10.15
CA GLN A 264 -3.49 26.50 -8.77
C GLN A 264 -3.55 24.99 -8.63
N ALA A 265 -2.49 24.42 -8.04
CA ALA A 265 -2.45 23.00 -7.73
C ALA A 265 -3.45 22.67 -6.61
N LEU A 266 -4.18 21.58 -6.77
CA LEU A 266 -5.10 21.02 -5.80
C LEU A 266 -4.33 20.29 -4.70
N ALA A 267 -4.88 20.32 -3.48
CA ALA A 267 -4.42 19.50 -2.37
C ALA A 267 -4.63 18.02 -2.67
N TYR A 268 -3.64 17.19 -2.38
CA TYR A 268 -3.72 15.75 -2.61
C TYR A 268 -2.86 14.94 -1.64
N SER A 269 -3.21 13.68 -1.44
CA SER A 269 -2.37 12.68 -0.77
C SER A 269 -2.40 11.37 -1.54
N ILE A 270 -1.24 10.73 -1.70
CA ILE A 270 -1.15 9.39 -2.27
C ILE A 270 -1.55 8.42 -1.17
N ASN A 271 -2.64 7.69 -1.38
CA ASN A 271 -3.12 6.66 -0.46
C ASN A 271 -2.27 5.40 -0.60
N SER A 272 -2.15 4.90 -1.83
CA SER A 272 -1.39 3.71 -2.16
C SER A 272 -0.76 3.84 -3.54
N TRP A 273 0.44 3.29 -3.71
CA TRP A 273 1.11 3.15 -5.01
C TRP A 273 1.68 1.73 -5.11
N ASP A 274 0.98 0.85 -5.82
CA ASP A 274 1.41 -0.52 -6.06
C ASP A 274 2.02 -0.63 -7.47
N SER A 275 3.35 -0.59 -7.55
CA SER A 275 4.09 -0.79 -8.81
C SER A 275 4.03 -2.22 -9.34
N VAL A 276 3.64 -3.20 -8.53
CA VAL A 276 3.55 -4.61 -8.94
C VAL A 276 2.19 -4.88 -9.58
N GLN A 277 1.11 -4.44 -8.94
CA GLN A 277 -0.25 -4.51 -9.50
C GLN A 277 -0.53 -3.38 -10.51
N GLN A 278 0.37 -2.41 -10.62
CA GLN A 278 0.26 -1.23 -11.48
C GLN A 278 -1.04 -0.46 -11.18
N GLN A 279 -1.25 -0.14 -9.91
CA GLN A 279 -2.40 0.60 -9.41
C GLN A 279 -1.93 1.72 -8.46
N VAL A 280 -2.62 2.86 -8.50
CA VAL A 280 -2.42 3.95 -7.55
C VAL A 280 -3.76 4.54 -7.17
N GLU A 281 -3.88 4.87 -5.88
CA GLU A 281 -5.02 5.55 -5.29
C GLU A 281 -4.56 6.88 -4.72
N ILE A 282 -5.21 7.97 -5.15
CA ILE A 282 -4.84 9.34 -4.78
C ILE A 282 -6.09 10.07 -4.31
N TRP A 283 -6.06 10.59 -3.10
CA TRP A 283 -7.08 11.51 -2.60
C TRP A 283 -6.78 12.92 -3.11
N VAL A 284 -7.75 13.55 -3.77
CA VAL A 284 -7.62 14.90 -4.33
C VAL A 284 -8.77 15.76 -3.82
N ASN A 285 -8.49 16.90 -3.20
CA ASN A 285 -9.51 17.88 -2.88
C ASN A 285 -9.84 18.69 -4.14
N ILE A 286 -10.98 18.39 -4.77
CA ILE A 286 -11.48 19.12 -5.93
C ILE A 286 -12.12 20.42 -5.45
N ASP A 287 -11.54 21.54 -5.84
CA ASP A 287 -12.02 22.89 -5.51
C ASP A 287 -13.45 23.13 -5.98
N THR A 288 -13.77 22.76 -7.22
CA THR A 288 -15.13 22.80 -7.80
C THR A 288 -15.43 21.57 -8.64
N LEU A 289 -16.47 20.83 -8.26
CA LEU A 289 -17.07 19.77 -9.05
C LEU A 289 -18.28 20.34 -9.78
N PHE A 290 -18.13 20.62 -11.08
CA PHE A 290 -19.17 21.22 -11.91
C PHE A 290 -20.32 20.23 -12.15
N ALA A 291 -21.56 20.73 -12.14
CA ALA A 291 -22.76 19.93 -12.36
C ALA A 291 -22.98 19.62 -13.85
N ASP A 292 -23.63 18.48 -14.12
CA ASP A 292 -24.08 18.03 -15.44
C ASP A 292 -23.09 18.23 -16.59
N THR A 293 -21.82 17.87 -16.36
CA THR A 293 -20.76 18.09 -17.36
C THR A 293 -19.71 16.99 -17.34
N THR A 294 -18.71 17.13 -18.21
CA THR A 294 -17.43 16.42 -18.09
C THR A 294 -16.35 17.45 -17.85
N GLN A 295 -15.59 17.26 -16.77
CA GLN A 295 -14.42 18.08 -16.44
C GLN A 295 -13.19 17.20 -16.33
N ASN A 296 -12.01 17.73 -16.65
CA ASN A 296 -10.77 16.97 -16.52
C ASN A 296 -10.02 17.38 -15.25
N LEU A 297 -9.49 16.39 -14.54
CA LEU A 297 -8.34 16.59 -13.65
C LEU A 297 -7.07 16.43 -14.49
N ARG A 298 -6.22 17.45 -14.48
CA ARG A 298 -4.92 17.41 -15.16
C ARG A 298 -3.85 17.04 -14.14
N LEU A 299 -3.28 15.85 -14.28
CA LEU A 299 -2.15 15.38 -13.50
C LEU A 299 -0.87 15.66 -14.29
N VAL A 300 0.07 16.37 -13.68
CA VAL A 300 1.35 16.74 -14.27
C VAL A 300 2.45 16.10 -13.44
N PHE A 301 3.15 15.14 -14.02
CA PHE A 301 4.38 14.58 -13.48
C PHE A 301 5.57 15.27 -14.13
N ASP A 302 6.38 15.98 -13.36
CA ASP A 302 7.49 16.78 -13.90
C ASP A 302 8.70 16.74 -12.97
N GLU A 303 9.73 16.00 -13.37
CA GLU A 303 10.98 15.87 -12.62
C GLU A 303 11.85 17.13 -12.67
N SER A 304 11.54 18.10 -13.53
CA SER A 304 12.22 19.39 -13.54
C SER A 304 11.74 20.33 -12.43
N LEU A 305 10.59 20.04 -11.82
CA LEU A 305 10.06 20.80 -10.71
C LEU A 305 10.70 20.37 -9.38
N GLN A 306 10.86 21.33 -8.49
CA GLN A 306 11.16 21.03 -7.10
C GLN A 306 9.92 20.41 -6.46
N GLU A 307 10.07 19.25 -5.84
CA GLU A 307 9.00 18.63 -5.06
C GLU A 307 8.58 19.59 -3.94
N LEU A 308 7.32 20.02 -3.98
CA LEU A 308 6.68 20.77 -2.91
C LEU A 308 5.68 19.83 -2.23
N PRO A 309 5.63 19.79 -0.89
CA PRO A 309 4.60 19.03 -0.22
C PRO A 309 3.23 19.57 -0.65
N SER A 310 2.35 18.67 -1.08
CA SER A 310 0.97 19.04 -1.36
C SER A 310 0.27 19.43 -0.07
N ALA A 311 -0.69 20.35 -0.17
CA ALA A 311 -1.59 20.63 0.94
C ALA A 311 -2.43 19.38 1.26
N ASN A 312 -2.85 19.26 2.52
CA ASN A 312 -3.66 18.12 2.96
C ASN A 312 -5.08 18.19 2.35
N PRO A 313 -5.55 17.16 1.60
CA PRO A 313 -6.92 17.15 1.07
C PRO A 313 -7.99 17.01 2.17
N PHE A 314 -7.58 16.67 3.39
CA PHE A 314 -8.42 16.53 4.58
C PHE A 314 -8.06 17.56 5.66
N ALA A 315 -7.78 18.79 5.27
CA ALA A 315 -7.38 19.84 6.21
C ALA A 315 -8.48 20.21 7.22
N GLU A 316 -8.10 20.67 8.41
CA GLU A 316 -9.04 21.17 9.44
C GLU A 316 -9.88 22.33 8.90
N SER A 317 -9.27 23.19 8.10
CA SER A 317 -9.94 24.33 7.44
C SER A 317 -11.06 23.93 6.47
N LEU A 318 -11.10 22.66 6.04
CA LEU A 318 -12.17 22.08 5.21
C LEU A 318 -13.22 21.33 6.04
N GLY A 319 -13.02 21.27 7.36
CA GLY A 319 -13.94 20.69 8.34
C GLY A 319 -13.58 19.29 8.84
N TYR A 320 -12.45 18.71 8.43
CA TYR A 320 -12.03 17.38 8.89
C TYR A 320 -11.32 17.49 10.23
N LEU A 321 -11.81 16.73 11.23
CA LEU A 321 -11.16 16.64 12.54
C LEU A 321 -10.24 15.41 12.63
N ALA A 322 -10.61 14.30 11.98
CA ALA A 322 -9.79 13.09 11.93
C ALA A 322 -10.13 12.27 10.69
N VAL A 323 -9.12 11.67 10.07
CA VAL A 323 -9.25 10.77 8.92
C VAL A 323 -8.32 9.57 9.09
N TRP A 324 -8.87 8.36 9.11
CA TRP A 324 -8.11 7.12 9.22
C TRP A 324 -8.43 6.20 8.04
N HIS A 325 -7.44 5.93 7.19
CA HIS A 325 -7.57 5.03 6.03
C HIS A 325 -7.44 3.54 6.38
N PHE A 326 -6.82 3.19 7.51
CA PHE A 326 -6.55 1.79 7.92
C PHE A 326 -5.62 0.96 7.00
N ASP A 327 -4.90 1.62 6.09
CA ASP A 327 -3.99 1.00 5.11
C ASP A 327 -2.67 0.45 5.68
N HIS A 328 -2.37 0.70 6.95
CA HIS A 328 -1.07 0.38 7.55
C HIS A 328 -1.08 -0.82 8.49
N LYS A 329 0.10 -1.43 8.69
CA LYS A 329 0.29 -2.58 9.59
C LYS A 329 -0.04 -2.19 11.04
N ALA A 330 -0.57 -3.16 11.76
CA ALA A 330 -1.24 -3.12 13.07
C ALA A 330 -0.50 -2.47 14.27
N GLU A 331 0.60 -1.75 14.09
CA GLU A 331 1.35 -1.12 15.19
C GLU A 331 0.98 0.36 15.39
N HIS A 332 0.62 1.06 14.32
CA HIS A 332 0.25 2.47 14.35
C HIS A 332 -0.84 2.76 13.31
N LEU A 333 -1.84 3.54 13.70
CA LEU A 333 -2.87 4.07 12.80
C LEU A 333 -2.67 5.59 12.70
N PHE A 334 -2.26 6.10 11.55
CA PHE A 334 -2.04 7.54 11.39
C PHE A 334 -3.34 8.29 11.12
N ASP A 335 -3.52 9.43 11.76
CA ASP A 335 -4.53 10.42 11.37
C ASP A 335 -4.00 11.23 10.19
N HIS A 336 -4.74 11.18 9.07
CA HIS A 336 -4.44 11.92 7.84
C HIS A 336 -5.09 13.32 7.82
N GLY A 337 -5.79 13.73 8.88
CA GLY A 337 -6.16 15.13 9.13
C GLY A 337 -5.00 15.95 9.71
N ASP A 338 -5.26 17.22 10.01
CA ASP A 338 -4.23 18.14 10.52
C ASP A 338 -4.02 18.06 12.06
N LEU A 339 -4.92 17.38 12.78
CA LEU A 339 -4.95 17.40 14.25
C LEU A 339 -4.13 16.29 14.91
N GLY A 340 -3.67 15.30 14.15
CA GLY A 340 -2.74 14.27 14.63
C GLY A 340 -3.34 13.33 15.68
N PHE A 341 -4.60 12.95 15.54
CA PHE A 341 -5.25 11.95 16.40
C PHE A 341 -4.83 10.51 16.03
N ASP A 342 -3.52 10.23 16.08
CA ASP A 342 -2.98 8.91 15.76
C ASP A 342 -3.50 7.84 16.73
N GLY A 343 -3.89 6.69 16.19
CA GLY A 343 -4.36 5.53 16.92
C GLY A 343 -3.27 4.52 17.28
N ARG A 344 -3.53 3.79 18.35
CA ARG A 344 -2.73 2.66 18.86
C ARG A 344 -3.55 1.38 18.73
N PRO A 345 -3.33 0.58 17.66
CA PRO A 345 -4.05 -0.67 17.50
C PRO A 345 -3.62 -1.71 18.54
N HIS A 346 -4.58 -2.53 18.97
CA HIS A 346 -4.36 -3.68 19.84
C HIS A 346 -4.95 -4.90 19.16
N GLN A 347 -4.09 -5.85 18.77
CA GLN A 347 -4.48 -7.10 18.10
C GLN A 347 -5.38 -6.87 16.87
N ILE A 348 -5.03 -5.89 16.04
CA ILE A 348 -5.67 -5.67 14.75
C ILE A 348 -4.95 -6.49 13.69
N GLU A 349 -5.71 -7.08 12.78
CA GLU A 349 -5.17 -7.69 11.56
C GLU A 349 -5.50 -6.81 10.36
N SER A 350 -4.74 -6.94 9.28
CA SER A 350 -5.03 -6.27 8.01
C SER A 350 -5.79 -7.23 7.09
N THR A 351 -6.83 -6.72 6.43
CA THR A 351 -7.63 -7.45 5.42
C THR A 351 -7.80 -6.55 4.19
N PRO A 352 -8.08 -7.08 2.99
CA PRO A 352 -8.47 -6.24 1.86
C PRO A 352 -9.67 -5.34 2.20
N GLY A 353 -9.54 -4.06 1.89
CA GLY A 353 -10.51 -2.99 2.16
C GLY A 353 -11.38 -2.64 0.96
N VAL A 354 -12.11 -1.53 1.08
CA VAL A 354 -12.83 -0.85 -0.01
C VAL A 354 -11.88 0.11 -0.73
N VAL A 355 -10.99 0.75 0.02
CA VAL A 355 -9.82 1.48 -0.47
C VAL A 355 -8.61 0.79 0.15
N GLY A 356 -7.66 0.34 -0.68
CA GLY A 356 -6.50 -0.42 -0.21
C GLY A 356 -6.81 -1.55 0.79
N GLN A 357 -6.27 -1.41 2.01
CA GLN A 357 -6.38 -2.35 3.12
C GLN A 357 -7.24 -1.77 4.24
N ALA A 358 -7.88 -2.65 5.00
CA ALA A 358 -8.76 -2.33 6.12
C ALA A 358 -8.28 -2.96 7.42
N ALA A 359 -8.78 -2.43 8.55
CA ALA A 359 -8.57 -3.01 9.87
C ALA A 359 -9.60 -4.11 10.14
N TYR A 360 -9.12 -5.31 10.47
CA TYR A 360 -9.94 -6.44 10.92
C TYR A 360 -9.89 -6.58 12.45
N PHE A 361 -11.07 -6.76 13.04
CA PHE A 361 -11.32 -6.92 14.46
C PHE A 361 -11.89 -8.31 14.74
N ASP A 362 -11.36 -9.01 15.74
CA ASP A 362 -11.63 -10.42 16.01
C ASP A 362 -12.87 -10.70 16.90
N GLY A 363 -13.49 -9.65 17.43
CA GLY A 363 -14.65 -9.75 18.33
C GLY A 363 -14.36 -10.17 19.76
N LYS A 364 -13.09 -10.26 20.17
CA LYS A 364 -12.65 -10.80 21.46
C LYS A 364 -11.65 -9.89 22.18
N SER A 365 -10.65 -9.39 21.46
CA SER A 365 -9.58 -8.57 22.04
C SER A 365 -9.12 -7.43 21.14
N SER A 366 -9.54 -7.38 19.88
CA SER A 366 -9.19 -6.29 18.95
C SER A 366 -9.85 -4.95 19.28
N TYR A 367 -9.05 -3.88 19.38
CA TYR A 367 -9.54 -2.48 19.43
C TYR A 367 -8.43 -1.50 19.02
N ILE A 368 -8.77 -0.23 18.81
CA ILE A 368 -7.80 0.84 18.56
C ILE A 368 -8.07 1.98 19.53
N LEU A 369 -7.07 2.32 20.34
CA LEU A 369 -7.13 3.45 21.26
C LEU A 369 -6.65 4.72 20.57
N ILE A 370 -7.43 5.81 20.63
CA ILE A 370 -7.00 7.13 20.17
C ILE A 370 -6.61 7.98 21.40
N PRO A 371 -5.33 7.99 21.82
CA PRO A 371 -4.87 8.70 23.01
C PRO A 371 -5.06 10.21 22.90
N GLY A 372 -5.06 10.90 24.04
CA GLY A 372 -5.10 12.38 24.09
C GLY A 372 -6.45 13.00 23.74
N THR A 373 -7.47 12.20 23.45
CA THR A 373 -8.76 12.69 22.99
C THR A 373 -9.75 13.04 24.10
N SER A 374 -9.47 12.71 25.36
CA SER A 374 -10.38 12.99 26.50
C SER A 374 -10.82 14.47 26.53
N GLN A 375 -9.93 15.42 26.25
CA GLN A 375 -10.23 16.86 26.21
C GLN A 375 -9.92 17.45 24.82
N SER A 376 -10.50 16.88 23.76
CA SER A 376 -10.24 17.29 22.38
C SER A 376 -11.47 17.77 21.62
N LEU A 377 -11.27 18.21 20.37
CA LEU A 377 -12.31 18.60 19.43
C LEU A 377 -13.25 17.44 19.02
N LEU A 378 -12.92 16.20 19.37
CA LEU A 378 -13.81 15.04 19.18
C LEU A 378 -14.91 14.95 20.26
N ASN A 379 -14.98 15.95 21.14
CA ASN A 379 -15.97 16.04 22.19
C ASN A 379 -17.28 16.66 21.71
N PHE A 380 -18.13 15.90 21.03
CA PHE A 380 -19.44 16.38 20.55
C PHE A 380 -20.55 16.39 21.62
N SER A 381 -21.38 17.42 21.61
CA SER A 381 -22.65 17.59 22.33
C SER A 381 -23.83 17.30 21.40
N SER A 382 -25.04 17.16 21.95
CA SER A 382 -26.26 16.98 21.14
C SER A 382 -26.68 18.22 20.35
N LEU A 383 -26.00 19.35 20.51
CA LEU A 383 -26.24 20.59 19.79
C LEU A 383 -25.11 20.94 18.80
N ASP A 384 -24.05 20.13 18.76
CA ASP A 384 -22.92 20.37 17.88
C ASP A 384 -23.25 19.98 16.43
N THR A 385 -22.31 20.28 15.53
CA THR A 385 -22.32 19.80 14.16
C THR A 385 -21.30 18.68 14.02
N LEU A 386 -21.73 17.55 13.45
CA LEU A 386 -20.90 16.37 13.23
C LEU A 386 -21.28 15.72 11.90
N THR A 387 -20.29 15.33 11.10
CA THR A 387 -20.45 14.25 10.13
C THR A 387 -19.46 13.14 10.47
N LEU A 388 -19.97 11.94 10.69
CA LEU A 388 -19.19 10.72 10.94
C LEU A 388 -19.46 9.77 9.77
N SER A 389 -18.42 9.33 9.05
CA SER A 389 -18.56 8.36 7.97
C SER A 389 -17.50 7.28 8.02
N LEU A 390 -17.84 6.07 7.58
CA LEU A 390 -16.91 4.95 7.43
C LEU A 390 -17.49 3.88 6.54
N TRP A 391 -16.62 3.04 5.99
CA TRP A 391 -16.99 1.71 5.52
C TRP A 391 -16.88 0.70 6.65
N VAL A 392 -17.89 -0.16 6.80
CA VAL A 392 -17.94 -1.19 7.84
C VAL A 392 -18.46 -2.50 7.28
N ARG A 393 -17.91 -3.62 7.78
CA ARG A 393 -18.37 -4.97 7.49
C ARG A 393 -18.58 -5.71 8.80
N LEU A 394 -19.83 -6.05 9.13
CA LEU A 394 -20.16 -6.83 10.33
C LEU A 394 -20.11 -8.33 10.01
N ASP A 395 -19.24 -9.09 10.67
CA ASP A 395 -19.12 -10.52 10.38
C ASP A 395 -20.08 -11.37 11.24
N THR A 396 -20.44 -10.90 12.43
CA THR A 396 -21.39 -11.58 13.33
C THR A 396 -22.29 -10.62 14.10
N ALA A 397 -23.58 -10.98 14.17
CA ALA A 397 -24.64 -10.19 14.80
C ALA A 397 -25.21 -10.85 16.06
N ASN A 398 -24.38 -11.56 16.84
CA ASN A 398 -24.80 -12.36 18.00
C ASN A 398 -24.81 -11.61 19.35
N THR A 399 -24.24 -10.42 19.41
CA THR A 399 -24.22 -9.54 20.58
C THR A 399 -24.06 -8.09 20.12
N SER A 400 -24.27 -7.12 21.01
CA SER A 400 -23.98 -5.72 20.71
C SER A 400 -22.48 -5.50 20.58
N ARG A 401 -22.07 -4.64 19.63
CA ARG A 401 -20.66 -4.46 19.25
C ARG A 401 -20.38 -3.01 18.90
N PHE A 402 -19.42 -2.38 19.57
CA PHE A 402 -19.08 -0.97 19.35
C PHE A 402 -18.21 -0.81 18.11
N ILE A 403 -18.61 0.10 17.22
CA ILE A 403 -17.78 0.51 16.08
C ILE A 403 -16.77 1.55 16.56
N LEU A 404 -17.26 2.60 17.23
CA LEU A 404 -16.42 3.61 17.87
C LEU A 404 -17.23 4.41 18.89
N GLY A 405 -16.55 5.02 19.85
CA GLY A 405 -17.19 5.97 20.75
C GLY A 405 -16.26 6.57 21.78
N LYS A 406 -16.75 7.64 22.39
CA LYS A 406 -16.11 8.35 23.49
C LYS A 406 -16.68 7.89 24.84
N GLY A 407 -16.44 6.63 25.18
CA GLY A 407 -17.05 6.01 26.34
C GLY A 407 -18.57 5.82 26.22
N GLY A 408 -19.20 5.35 27.30
CA GLY A 408 -20.63 4.99 27.30
C GLY A 408 -21.60 6.16 27.43
N PHE A 409 -21.12 7.33 27.86
CA PHE A 409 -21.92 8.48 28.28
C PHE A 409 -21.47 9.79 27.61
N GLN A 410 -21.16 9.68 26.31
CA GLN A 410 -20.90 10.83 25.46
C GLN A 410 -21.57 10.66 24.09
N TRP A 411 -20.91 9.97 23.16
CA TRP A 411 -21.44 9.58 21.86
C TRP A 411 -20.79 8.28 21.41
N HIS A 412 -21.53 7.44 20.71
CA HIS A 412 -21.01 6.20 20.13
C HIS A 412 -21.83 5.74 18.93
N LEU A 413 -21.19 4.96 18.06
CA LEU A 413 -21.83 4.17 17.01
C LEU A 413 -21.55 2.69 17.29
N LYS A 414 -22.60 1.87 17.28
CA LYS A 414 -22.51 0.43 17.54
C LYS A 414 -23.52 -0.36 16.74
N TYR A 415 -23.28 -1.66 16.58
CA TYR A 415 -24.35 -2.62 16.31
C TYR A 415 -25.08 -2.93 17.62
N GLN A 416 -26.40 -2.72 17.66
CA GLN A 416 -27.26 -3.02 18.80
C GLN A 416 -28.04 -4.31 18.54
N TYR A 417 -27.69 -5.38 19.25
CA TYR A 417 -28.27 -6.72 19.04
C TYR A 417 -29.79 -6.77 19.22
N THR A 418 -30.31 -6.10 20.26
CA THR A 418 -31.75 -6.10 20.58
C THR A 418 -32.61 -5.46 19.49
N ASP A 419 -32.01 -4.56 18.72
CA ASP A 419 -32.72 -3.73 17.75
C ASP A 419 -32.41 -4.20 16.31
N ALA A 420 -31.46 -5.12 16.13
CA ALA A 420 -30.89 -5.50 14.85
C ALA A 420 -30.59 -4.26 13.98
N ALA A 421 -29.82 -3.33 14.53
CA ALA A 421 -29.55 -2.05 13.87
C ALA A 421 -28.17 -1.50 14.24
N TRP A 422 -27.59 -0.73 13.32
CA TRP A 422 -26.59 0.26 13.69
C TRP A 422 -27.27 1.37 14.48
N LEU A 423 -26.75 1.69 15.67
CA LEU A 423 -27.26 2.72 16.57
C LEU A 423 -26.18 3.76 16.77
N PHE A 424 -26.47 4.99 16.37
CA PHE A 424 -25.75 6.16 16.85
C PHE A 424 -26.52 6.74 18.04
N ASP A 425 -25.85 6.93 19.17
CA ASP A 425 -26.47 7.39 20.41
C ASP A 425 -25.57 8.43 21.10
N MET A 426 -26.18 9.55 21.49
CA MET A 426 -25.62 10.57 22.36
C MET A 426 -26.41 10.65 23.66
N ARG A 427 -25.71 10.45 24.77
CA ARG A 427 -26.29 10.48 26.11
C ARG A 427 -25.26 10.92 27.13
N HIS A 428 -25.69 11.59 28.20
CA HIS A 428 -24.82 12.11 29.26
C HIS A 428 -25.03 11.43 30.62
N GLU A 429 -25.83 10.36 30.67
CA GLU A 429 -26.11 9.59 31.89
C GLU A 429 -26.60 8.18 31.55
N GLU A 430 -26.77 7.32 32.56
CA GLU A 430 -27.32 5.97 32.40
C GLU A 430 -28.80 5.97 31.98
N SER A 431 -29.55 7.02 32.35
CA SER A 431 -30.95 7.13 31.97
C SER A 431 -31.09 7.19 30.45
N LEU A 432 -32.03 6.40 29.92
CA LEU A 432 -32.41 6.46 28.50
C LEU A 432 -33.38 7.62 28.22
N THR A 433 -33.79 8.38 29.24
CA THR A 433 -34.65 9.56 29.09
C THR A 433 -33.87 10.72 28.51
N GLY A 434 -34.36 11.33 27.42
CA GLY A 434 -33.73 12.51 26.83
C GLY A 434 -32.43 12.24 26.07
N ARG A 435 -32.14 11.00 25.66
CA ARG A 435 -31.02 10.75 24.73
C ARG A 435 -31.38 11.14 23.30
N THR A 436 -30.38 11.51 22.51
CA THR A 436 -30.52 11.72 21.06
C THR A 436 -29.95 10.52 20.32
N TYR A 437 -30.72 9.88 19.44
CA TYR A 437 -30.24 8.71 18.70
C TYR A 437 -30.85 8.56 17.31
N SER A 438 -30.16 7.77 16.47
CA SER A 438 -30.65 7.32 15.16
C SER A 438 -30.30 5.85 14.94
N ARG A 439 -31.16 5.15 14.19
CA ARG A 439 -31.01 3.73 13.88
C ARG A 439 -30.95 3.50 12.37
N ILE A 440 -30.15 2.52 11.98
CA ILE A 440 -30.12 1.96 10.63
C ILE A 440 -30.33 0.45 10.76
N PRO A 441 -31.50 -0.08 10.37
CA PRO A 441 -31.75 -1.52 10.41
C PRO A 441 -30.71 -2.32 9.62
N ILE A 442 -30.36 -3.50 10.13
CA ILE A 442 -29.48 -4.46 9.48
C ILE A 442 -30.16 -5.82 9.38
N ASP A 443 -30.09 -6.41 8.18
CA ASP A 443 -30.60 -7.74 7.90
C ASP A 443 -29.48 -8.76 7.90
N THR A 444 -29.82 -10.04 8.07
CA THR A 444 -28.81 -11.12 8.02
C THR A 444 -28.06 -11.21 6.69
N THR A 445 -28.65 -10.67 5.61
CA THR A 445 -28.02 -10.58 4.28
C THR A 445 -26.93 -9.52 4.19
N ASP A 446 -26.86 -8.61 5.15
CA ASP A 446 -25.90 -7.51 5.18
C ASP A 446 -24.59 -7.94 5.86
N LEU A 447 -24.63 -9.04 6.62
CA LEU A 447 -23.45 -9.59 7.27
C LEU A 447 -22.39 -9.97 6.24
N LYS A 448 -21.13 -9.72 6.59
CA LYS A 448 -19.95 -9.97 5.76
C LYS A 448 -19.95 -9.19 4.44
N ARG A 449 -20.72 -8.10 4.34
CA ARG A 449 -20.69 -7.15 3.22
C ARG A 449 -20.26 -5.77 3.70
N TRP A 450 -19.53 -5.06 2.84
CA TRP A 450 -19.15 -3.69 3.08
C TRP A 450 -20.36 -2.76 2.95
N GLU A 451 -20.52 -1.89 3.93
CA GLU A 451 -21.56 -0.88 3.98
C GLU A 451 -20.92 0.47 4.28
N HIS A 452 -21.33 1.52 3.57
CA HIS A 452 -20.92 2.88 3.90
C HIS A 452 -21.97 3.50 4.81
N LEU A 453 -21.60 3.75 6.07
CA LEU A 453 -22.47 4.43 7.03
C LEU A 453 -22.08 5.89 7.11
N THR A 454 -23.07 6.77 7.22
CA THR A 454 -22.83 8.19 7.51
C THR A 454 -23.87 8.71 8.47
N ILE A 455 -23.43 9.34 9.55
CA ILE A 455 -24.27 10.04 10.50
C ILE A 455 -23.97 11.53 10.37
N VAL A 456 -25.01 12.32 10.14
CA VAL A 456 -24.94 13.79 10.13
C VAL A 456 -25.77 14.30 11.27
N GLN A 457 -25.17 15.16 12.09
CA GLN A 457 -25.85 15.91 13.12
C GLN A 457 -25.69 17.40 12.84
N LYS A 458 -26.79 18.14 12.97
CA LYS A 458 -26.82 19.59 12.87
C LYS A 458 -27.73 20.14 13.96
N GLY A 459 -27.14 20.51 15.09
CA GLY A 459 -27.94 20.81 16.28
C GLY A 459 -28.68 19.55 16.71
N GLU A 460 -29.98 19.67 16.99
CA GLU A 460 -30.81 18.54 17.42
C GLU A 460 -31.11 17.54 16.30
N GLU A 461 -30.97 17.92 15.03
CA GLU A 461 -31.31 17.04 13.90
C GLU A 461 -30.21 16.01 13.65
N ILE A 462 -30.57 14.72 13.65
CA ILE A 462 -29.71 13.63 13.17
C ILE A 462 -30.28 13.04 11.90
N SER A 463 -29.43 12.84 10.90
CA SER A 463 -29.72 12.08 9.68
C SER A 463 -28.73 10.93 9.55
N ALA A 464 -29.23 9.74 9.29
CA ALA A 464 -28.41 8.55 9.10
C ALA A 464 -28.52 8.07 7.66
N TYR A 465 -27.41 7.67 7.07
CA TYR A 465 -27.32 7.22 5.69
C TYR A 465 -26.63 5.87 5.62
N ARG A 466 -27.13 5.03 4.73
CA ARG A 466 -26.55 3.73 4.39
C ARG A 466 -26.33 3.68 2.89
N ASN A 467 -25.09 3.41 2.46
CA ASN A 467 -24.70 3.32 1.05
C ASN A 467 -25.12 4.57 0.25
N GLY A 468 -24.94 5.76 0.85
CA GLY A 468 -25.27 7.04 0.22
C GLY A 468 -26.76 7.41 0.19
N VAL A 469 -27.64 6.60 0.82
CA VAL A 469 -29.10 6.82 0.84
C VAL A 469 -29.55 7.14 2.27
N LEU A 470 -30.39 8.16 2.42
CA LEU A 470 -30.97 8.56 3.70
C LEU A 470 -31.90 7.46 4.25
N ILE A 471 -31.75 7.13 5.52
CA ILE A 471 -32.57 6.17 6.25
C ILE A 471 -33.49 6.94 7.19
N ASN A 472 -34.79 6.91 6.91
CA ASN A 472 -35.83 7.58 7.68
C ASN A 472 -36.37 6.70 8.81
N ASP A 473 -35.48 6.11 9.61
CA ASP A 473 -35.87 5.35 10.81
C ASP A 473 -35.65 6.21 12.08
N SER A 474 -36.39 5.88 13.14
CA SER A 474 -36.63 6.68 14.36
C SER A 474 -35.48 7.62 14.76
N THR A 475 -35.55 8.88 14.33
CA THR A 475 -34.76 9.97 14.88
C THR A 475 -35.51 10.52 16.07
N LEU A 476 -34.96 10.29 17.25
CA LEU A 476 -35.49 10.84 18.49
C LEU A 476 -34.50 11.86 19.00
N THR A 477 -34.94 13.10 19.03
CA THR A 477 -34.19 14.23 19.53
C THR A 477 -34.62 14.48 20.97
N GLY A 478 -33.65 14.42 21.87
CA GLY A 478 -33.85 14.60 23.29
C GLY A 478 -32.61 15.23 23.88
N VAL A 479 -32.78 16.27 24.68
CA VAL A 479 -31.66 16.88 25.41
C VAL A 479 -31.47 16.09 26.70
N SER A 480 -30.33 15.40 26.82
CA SER A 480 -30.05 14.66 28.05
C SER A 480 -29.61 15.65 29.12
N SER A 481 -30.22 15.58 30.30
CA SER A 481 -30.00 16.52 31.41
C SER A 481 -28.74 16.24 32.24
N GLY A 482 -27.97 15.22 31.88
CA GLY A 482 -26.78 14.75 32.60
C GLY A 482 -25.49 15.53 32.28
N THR A 483 -24.43 15.24 33.05
CA THR A 483 -23.08 15.78 32.79
C THR A 483 -22.30 14.83 31.90
N LYS A 484 -21.82 15.35 30.77
CA LYS A 484 -20.99 14.61 29.82
C LYS A 484 -19.68 14.13 30.45
N ASP A 485 -19.38 12.85 30.31
CA ASP A 485 -18.07 12.32 30.72
C ASP A 485 -17.02 12.63 29.65
N LEU A 486 -16.09 13.51 30.00
CA LEU A 486 -14.97 13.92 29.13
C LEU A 486 -13.65 13.25 29.54
N SER A 487 -13.67 12.28 30.45
CA SER A 487 -12.44 11.65 30.94
C SER A 487 -11.95 10.56 29.99
N LEU A 488 -12.83 9.98 29.19
CA LEU A 488 -12.54 8.82 28.36
C LEU A 488 -12.01 9.18 26.96
N PRO A 489 -11.02 8.42 26.46
CA PRO A 489 -10.55 8.56 25.09
C PRO A 489 -11.59 8.06 24.08
N LEU A 490 -11.43 8.46 22.82
CA LEU A 490 -12.08 7.80 21.70
C LEU A 490 -11.45 6.42 21.53
N VAL A 491 -12.30 5.41 21.38
CA VAL A 491 -11.91 4.03 21.11
C VAL A 491 -12.67 3.56 19.88
N ILE A 492 -11.97 2.92 18.96
CA ILE A 492 -12.53 2.25 17.79
C ILE A 492 -12.53 0.75 18.07
N GLY A 493 -13.66 0.09 17.80
CA GLY A 493 -13.81 -1.36 17.90
C GLY A 493 -14.14 -1.90 19.28
N ALA A 494 -14.35 -1.06 20.31
CA ALA A 494 -14.73 -1.52 21.64
C ALA A 494 -15.47 -0.44 22.44
N TRP A 495 -16.25 -0.87 23.44
CA TRP A 495 -16.69 0.01 24.52
C TRP A 495 -15.56 0.16 25.54
N VAL A 496 -15.38 1.38 26.06
CA VAL A 496 -14.47 1.65 27.18
C VAL A 496 -15.26 2.08 28.41
N HIS A 497 -15.00 1.39 29.52
CA HIS A 497 -15.55 1.68 30.84
C HIS A 497 -14.76 2.76 31.57
N ASN A 498 -15.36 3.37 32.60
CA ASN A 498 -14.71 4.38 33.43
C ASN A 498 -13.50 3.84 34.22
N ASP A 499 -13.43 2.53 34.44
CA ASP A 499 -12.28 1.86 35.06
C ASP A 499 -11.16 1.52 34.05
N GLY A 500 -11.35 1.87 32.77
CA GLY A 500 -10.40 1.63 31.68
C GLY A 500 -10.46 0.23 31.06
N SER A 501 -11.40 -0.62 31.49
CA SER A 501 -11.64 -1.93 30.86
C SER A 501 -12.41 -1.79 29.53
N TYR A 502 -12.29 -2.82 28.68
CA TYR A 502 -12.91 -2.88 27.35
C TYR A 502 -13.89 -4.06 27.21
N ASP A 503 -15.01 -3.84 26.52
CA ASP A 503 -16.11 -4.81 26.32
C ASP A 503 -16.79 -4.59 24.95
N GLN A 504 -17.71 -5.49 24.55
CA GLN A 504 -18.54 -5.37 23.33
C GLN A 504 -17.69 -5.11 22.08
N LEU A 505 -16.62 -5.89 21.96
CA LEU A 505 -15.63 -5.71 20.91
C LEU A 505 -16.22 -6.02 19.54
N PHE A 506 -15.80 -5.24 18.55
CA PHE A 506 -16.24 -5.38 17.17
C PHE A 506 -15.71 -6.66 16.53
N HIS A 507 -16.53 -7.30 15.70
CA HIS A 507 -16.14 -8.48 14.94
C HIS A 507 -16.46 -8.25 13.46
N GLY A 508 -15.43 -8.02 12.67
CA GLY A 508 -15.56 -7.62 11.28
C GLY A 508 -14.45 -6.69 10.83
N ALA A 509 -14.69 -5.89 9.79
CA ALA A 509 -13.70 -4.95 9.25
C ALA A 509 -14.22 -3.51 9.18
N MET A 510 -13.31 -2.54 9.29
CA MET A 510 -13.58 -1.11 9.10
C MET A 510 -12.55 -0.47 8.18
N ASP A 511 -12.99 0.51 7.41
CA ASP A 511 -12.17 1.21 6.43
C ASP A 511 -12.63 2.68 6.29
N GLU A 512 -11.72 3.59 5.91
CA GLU A 512 -12.02 4.98 5.53
C GLU A 512 -12.85 5.80 6.56
N LEU A 513 -12.48 5.73 7.85
CA LEU A 513 -13.19 6.44 8.92
C LEU A 513 -12.87 7.94 8.91
N ARG A 514 -13.91 8.78 8.91
CA ARG A 514 -13.81 10.25 8.96
C ARG A 514 -14.70 10.83 10.04
N ILE A 515 -14.19 11.83 10.76
CA ILE A 515 -14.94 12.68 11.68
C ILE A 515 -14.78 14.13 11.26
N GLU A 516 -15.88 14.82 11.06
CA GLU A 516 -15.93 16.19 10.54
C GLU A 516 -16.83 17.08 11.40
N ASN A 517 -16.52 18.38 11.47
CA ASN A 517 -17.34 19.39 12.16
C ASN A 517 -18.27 20.17 11.21
N VAL A 518 -18.54 19.61 10.03
CA VAL A 518 -19.41 20.19 8.99
C VAL A 518 -20.60 19.25 8.78
N ALA A 519 -21.81 19.79 8.67
CA ALA A 519 -23.00 19.01 8.31
C ALA A 519 -23.01 18.79 6.79
N ARG A 520 -22.55 17.62 6.34
CA ARG A 520 -22.53 17.27 4.91
C ARG A 520 -23.95 16.96 4.42
N ASP A 521 -24.29 17.43 3.22
CA ASP A 521 -25.60 17.19 2.63
C ASP A 521 -25.70 15.81 1.96
N SER A 522 -26.94 15.44 1.58
CA SER A 522 -27.20 14.15 0.94
C SER A 522 -26.47 13.95 -0.40
N THR A 523 -26.17 15.02 -1.14
CA THR A 523 -25.43 14.95 -2.40
C THR A 523 -23.97 14.59 -2.13
N TRP A 524 -23.35 15.26 -1.17
CA TRP A 524 -21.99 14.96 -0.71
C TRP A 524 -21.86 13.51 -0.27
N ILE A 525 -22.76 13.05 0.58
CA ILE A 525 -22.72 11.70 1.17
C ILE A 525 -22.91 10.62 0.10
N ARG A 526 -23.84 10.83 -0.83
CA ARG A 526 -24.03 9.94 -1.98
C ARG A 526 -22.78 9.86 -2.83
N LEU A 527 -22.14 11.00 -3.13
CA LEU A 527 -20.92 11.01 -3.93
C LEU A 527 -19.76 10.35 -3.20
N MET A 528 -19.55 10.61 -1.90
CA MET A 528 -18.52 9.93 -1.12
C MET A 528 -18.66 8.41 -1.21
N TYR A 529 -19.88 7.88 -1.06
CA TYR A 529 -20.14 6.46 -1.29
C TYR A 529 -19.79 6.01 -2.72
N GLN A 530 -20.22 6.76 -3.73
CA GLN A 530 -20.03 6.40 -5.14
C GLN A 530 -18.56 6.45 -5.59
N THR A 531 -17.76 7.37 -5.08
CA THR A 531 -16.35 7.54 -5.46
C THR A 531 -15.43 6.59 -4.69
N THR A 532 -15.83 6.17 -3.49
CA THR A 532 -15.03 5.23 -2.67
C THR A 532 -15.38 3.78 -2.88
N LYS A 533 -16.61 3.42 -3.25
CA LYS A 533 -16.99 2.00 -3.42
C LYS A 533 -16.05 1.29 -4.41
N ILE A 534 -15.83 -0.01 -4.17
CA ILE A 534 -15.18 -0.89 -5.15
C ILE A 534 -16.03 -0.84 -6.43
N SER A 535 -15.43 -0.39 -7.53
CA SER A 535 -16.07 -0.47 -8.83
C SER A 535 -15.83 -1.84 -9.42
N ASP A 536 -16.90 -2.54 -9.81
CA ASP A 536 -16.82 -3.62 -10.79
C ASP A 536 -16.47 -2.97 -12.15
N LYS A 537 -15.19 -2.66 -12.38
CA LYS A 537 -14.71 -2.23 -13.70
C LYS A 537 -14.29 -3.43 -14.52
#